data_AF-A0A367HUU7-F1
#
_entry.id   AF-A0A367HUU7-F1
#
_cell.length_a   1.000
_cell.length_b   1.000
_cell.length_c   1.000
_cell.angle_alpha   90.00
_cell.angle_beta   90.00
_cell.angle_gamma   90.00
#
_symmetry.space_group_name_H-M   'P 1'
#
loop_
_entity.id
_entity.type
_entity.pdbx_description
1 polymer ?
#
loop_
_entity_poly.entity_id
_entity_poly.type
_entity_poly.pdbx_seq_one_letter_code
_entity_poly.pdbx_strand_id
1 'polypeptide(L)'
;MERAMDTTSPRGPKHPARRPTAAAFFDVEGTLLAVPDLAGATGPLGRLWHPPVLAALHDHAARGHLVVLVARASAAELEPVARHLAPDAVLCSRPRAPMLGQGKGYAVRALLRDRGILAAHCYAYADEAADLPLLAEVGHPVVVGDDPVLLRHARRGVWDRLPGPAPHDR
;
A
#
# COMPACT_ATOMS: atom_id res chain seq x y z
N MET A 1 32.85 -1.01 49.65
CA MET A 1 31.56 -1.58 49.21
C MET A 1 30.88 -0.52 48.36
N GLU A 2 31.06 -0.56 47.04
CA GLU A 2 30.09 -1.13 46.07
C GLU A 2 28.77 -0.33 46.10
N ARG A 3 28.29 0.34 45.05
CA ARG A 3 28.13 -0.09 43.65
C ARG A 3 27.97 1.09 42.68
N ALA A 4 28.34 0.80 41.44
CA ALA A 4 28.10 1.57 40.22
C ALA A 4 26.61 1.71 39.88
N MET A 5 26.23 2.82 39.22
CA MET A 5 25.05 2.89 38.35
C MET A 5 25.34 3.79 37.13
N ASP A 6 25.57 3.09 36.03
CA ASP A 6 25.31 3.40 34.62
C ASP A 6 25.21 4.86 34.16
N THR A 7 26.29 5.29 33.53
CA THR A 7 26.26 6.22 32.39
C THR A 7 25.33 5.70 31.30
N THR A 8 24.16 6.32 31.17
CA THR A 8 23.32 6.20 29.97
C THR A 8 24.09 6.74 28.77
N SER A 9 24.57 5.81 27.94
CA SER A 9 25.20 6.10 26.65
C SER A 9 24.22 6.83 25.73
N PRO A 10 24.58 7.97 25.12
CA PRO A 10 23.74 8.58 24.11
C PRO A 10 23.78 7.68 22.87
N ARG A 11 22.60 7.28 22.37
CA ARG A 11 22.47 6.56 21.10
C ARG A 11 23.15 7.39 20.01
N GLY A 12 24.22 6.83 19.43
CA GLY A 12 24.95 7.44 18.33
C GLY A 12 24.05 7.79 17.14
N PRO A 13 24.52 8.64 16.22
CA PRO A 13 23.72 9.15 15.11
C PRO A 13 23.15 7.99 14.29
N LYS A 14 21.81 7.98 14.11
CA LYS A 14 21.15 7.16 13.10
C LYS A 14 21.84 7.45 11.78
N HIS A 15 22.43 6.44 11.14
CA HIS A 15 22.93 6.54 9.77
C HIS A 15 21.85 7.25 8.92
N PRO A 16 22.21 8.15 7.98
CA PRO A 16 21.22 8.78 7.12
C PRO A 16 20.47 7.65 6.42
N ALA A 17 19.16 7.55 6.70
CA ALA A 17 18.32 6.51 6.13
C ALA A 17 18.48 6.57 4.61
N ARG A 18 19.00 5.50 4.02
CA ARG A 18 19.28 5.41 2.60
C ARG A 18 17.97 5.71 1.87
N ARG A 19 17.98 6.66 0.92
CA ARG A 19 16.77 6.99 0.15
C ARG A 19 16.24 5.74 -0.56
N PRO A 20 14.95 5.41 -0.43
CA PRO A 20 14.39 4.26 -1.11
C PRO A 20 14.50 4.42 -2.63
N THR A 21 14.82 3.33 -3.32
CA THR A 21 15.03 3.30 -4.79
C THR A 21 13.82 2.74 -5.55
N ALA A 22 12.82 2.26 -4.81
CA ALA A 22 11.57 1.67 -5.28
C ALA A 22 10.43 2.00 -4.30
N ALA A 23 9.20 1.94 -4.78
CA ALA A 23 7.99 2.10 -3.99
C ALA A 23 6.97 1.00 -4.31
N ALA A 24 6.13 0.66 -3.35
CA ALA A 24 5.01 -0.25 -3.50
C ALA A 24 3.73 0.42 -3.01
N PHE A 25 2.76 0.54 -3.92
CA PHE A 25 1.47 1.18 -3.69
C PHE A 25 0.39 0.11 -3.52
N PHE A 26 -0.36 0.18 -2.44
CA PHE A 26 -1.41 -0.78 -2.13
C PHE A 26 -2.74 -0.06 -2.10
N ASP A 27 -3.62 -0.42 -3.03
CA ASP A 27 -5.04 -0.14 -2.83
C ASP A 27 -5.51 -0.80 -1.51
N VAL A 28 -6.39 -0.12 -0.78
CA VAL A 28 -6.80 -0.56 0.55
C VAL A 28 -8.09 -1.36 0.51
N GLU A 29 -9.17 -0.79 -0.02
CA GLU A 29 -10.51 -1.38 0.04
C GLU A 29 -10.74 -2.39 -1.08
N GLY A 30 -10.87 -3.67 -0.75
CA GLY A 30 -11.01 -4.78 -1.72
C GLY A 30 -9.69 -5.47 -2.01
N THR A 31 -8.58 -4.75 -1.81
CA THR A 31 -7.22 -5.22 -2.09
C THR A 31 -6.46 -5.61 -0.81
N LEU A 32 -5.93 -4.65 -0.03
CA LEU A 32 -5.19 -4.95 1.20
C LEU A 32 -6.12 -5.43 2.33
N LEU A 33 -7.33 -4.86 2.38
CA LEU A 33 -8.41 -5.31 3.24
C LEU A 33 -9.50 -5.97 2.39
N ALA A 34 -9.94 -7.15 2.81
CA ALA A 34 -11.02 -7.94 2.21
C ALA A 34 -12.42 -7.38 2.55
N VAL A 35 -12.57 -6.06 2.45
CA VAL A 35 -13.83 -5.31 2.64
C VAL A 35 -13.98 -4.29 1.51
N PRO A 36 -15.20 -4.10 0.97
CA PRO A 36 -15.43 -3.18 -0.14
C PRO A 36 -15.32 -1.70 0.27
N ASP A 37 -15.44 -1.40 1.56
CA ASP A 37 -15.32 -0.04 2.11
C ASP A 37 -15.01 -0.08 3.61
N LEU A 38 -14.31 0.95 4.09
CA LEU A 38 -13.97 1.13 5.51
C LEU A 38 -15.13 1.69 6.34
N ALA A 39 -16.03 2.49 5.75
CA ALA A 39 -17.14 3.10 6.51
C ALA A 39 -18.11 2.07 7.11
N GLY A 40 -18.19 0.87 6.51
CA GLY A 40 -19.01 -0.26 6.99
C GLY A 40 -18.22 -1.37 7.70
N ALA A 41 -16.89 -1.26 7.79
CA ALA A 41 -16.06 -2.29 8.38
C ALA A 41 -16.24 -2.30 9.90
N THR A 42 -16.82 -3.38 10.43
CA THR A 42 -16.99 -3.59 11.88
C THR A 42 -16.23 -4.83 12.33
N GLY A 43 -15.65 -4.78 13.53
CA GLY A 43 -14.87 -5.87 14.11
C GLY A 43 -13.35 -5.66 14.10
N PRO A 44 -12.58 -6.67 14.55
CA PRO A 44 -11.14 -6.55 14.68
C PRO A 44 -10.47 -6.53 13.31
N LEU A 45 -9.67 -5.49 13.05
CA LEU A 45 -8.90 -5.30 11.81
C LEU A 45 -8.12 -6.54 11.38
N GLY A 46 -7.63 -7.33 12.35
CA GLY A 46 -6.91 -8.58 12.11
C GLY A 46 -7.64 -9.61 11.23
N ARG A 47 -8.98 -9.58 11.16
CA ARG A 47 -9.78 -10.47 10.31
C ARG A 47 -10.04 -9.92 8.90
N LEU A 48 -9.73 -8.65 8.67
CA LEU A 48 -10.02 -7.96 7.43
C LEU A 48 -8.82 -8.00 6.48
N TRP A 49 -7.62 -8.36 6.93
CA TRP A 49 -6.45 -8.44 6.07
C TRP A 49 -6.60 -9.46 4.96
N HIS A 50 -6.21 -9.08 3.75
CA HIS A 50 -5.99 -10.00 2.65
C HIS A 50 -4.57 -10.59 2.76
N PRO A 51 -4.39 -11.86 3.17
CA PRO A 51 -3.06 -12.34 3.58
C PRO A 51 -2.00 -12.32 2.47
N PRO A 52 -2.28 -12.74 1.21
CA PRO A 52 -1.34 -12.56 0.09
C PRO A 52 -0.84 -11.12 -0.11
N VAL A 53 -1.74 -10.12 -0.03
CA VAL A 53 -1.38 -8.71 -0.23
C VAL A 53 -0.59 -8.17 0.97
N LEU A 54 -1.00 -8.54 2.19
CA LEU A 54 -0.26 -8.19 3.40
C LEU A 54 1.17 -8.77 3.42
N ALA A 55 1.33 -10.00 2.93
CA ALA A 55 2.66 -10.62 2.78
C ALA A 55 3.52 -9.82 1.78
N ALA A 56 2.97 -9.46 0.62
CA ALA A 56 3.67 -8.64 -0.37
C ALA A 56 4.10 -7.27 0.21
N LEU A 57 3.23 -6.65 1.02
CA LEU A 57 3.55 -5.42 1.74
C LEU A 57 4.75 -5.59 2.67
N HIS A 58 4.77 -6.62 3.50
CA HIS A 58 5.89 -6.89 4.39
C HIS A 58 7.18 -7.21 3.63
N ASP A 59 7.10 -7.94 2.51
CA ASP A 59 8.26 -8.23 1.67
C ASP A 59 8.85 -6.94 1.07
N HIS A 60 7.99 -6.02 0.63
CA HIS A 60 8.45 -4.70 0.15
C HIS A 60 9.10 -3.88 1.27
N ALA A 61 8.52 -3.87 2.48
CA ALA A 61 9.12 -3.21 3.64
C ALA A 61 10.49 -3.81 3.98
N ALA A 62 10.62 -5.14 3.99
CA ALA A 62 11.87 -5.84 4.28
C ALA A 62 12.97 -5.56 3.24
N ARG A 63 12.59 -5.26 2.00
CA ARG A 63 13.50 -4.83 0.92
C ARG A 63 13.87 -3.34 1.00
N GLY A 64 13.29 -2.58 1.93
CA GLY A 64 13.51 -1.14 2.05
C GLY A 64 12.84 -0.32 0.94
N HIS A 65 11.77 -0.84 0.35
CA HIS A 65 10.93 -0.07 -0.56
C HIS A 65 10.06 0.89 0.25
N LEU A 66 9.68 2.03 -0.36
CA LEU A 66 8.68 2.91 0.22
C LEU A 66 7.30 2.23 0.15
N VAL A 67 6.70 1.92 1.29
CA VAL A 67 5.36 1.34 1.37
C VAL A 67 4.31 2.44 1.47
N VAL A 68 3.38 2.46 0.52
CA VAL A 68 2.37 3.51 0.39
C VAL A 68 0.98 2.89 0.34
N LEU A 69 0.09 3.35 1.23
CA LEU A 69 -1.34 3.02 1.13
C LEU A 69 -2.05 4.02 0.22
N VAL A 70 -2.92 3.54 -0.65
CA VAL A 70 -3.74 4.34 -1.56
C VAL A 70 -5.19 3.96 -1.31
N ALA A 71 -6.03 4.90 -0.87
CA ALA A 71 -7.32 4.56 -0.30
C ALA A 71 -8.41 5.58 -0.62
N ARG A 72 -9.62 5.07 -0.86
CA ARG A 72 -10.82 5.90 -1.05
C ARG A 72 -11.30 6.51 0.27
N ALA A 73 -11.02 5.85 1.38
CA ALA A 73 -11.30 6.32 2.72
C ALA A 73 -10.55 7.61 3.06
N SER A 74 -11.10 8.33 4.05
CA SER A 74 -10.46 9.49 4.65
C SER A 74 -9.29 9.08 5.56
N ALA A 75 -8.44 10.06 5.91
CA ALA A 75 -7.35 9.83 6.86
C ALA A 75 -7.85 9.31 8.23
N ALA A 76 -9.02 9.77 8.69
CA ALA A 76 -9.59 9.36 9.98
C ALA A 76 -10.00 7.88 9.98
N GLU A 77 -10.58 7.41 8.88
CA GLU A 77 -10.98 6.01 8.71
C GLU A 77 -9.77 5.07 8.56
N LEU A 78 -8.69 5.56 7.94
CA LEU A 78 -7.45 4.80 7.74
C LEU A 78 -6.55 4.76 8.98
N GLU A 79 -6.77 5.64 9.95
CA GLU A 79 -5.91 5.79 11.12
C GLU A 79 -5.65 4.45 11.86
N PRO A 80 -6.61 3.54 12.07
CA PRO A 80 -6.34 2.21 12.65
C PRO A 80 -5.42 1.35 11.80
N VAL A 81 -5.59 1.40 10.46
CA VAL A 81 -4.78 0.67 9.48
C VAL A 81 -3.34 1.20 9.48
N ALA A 82 -3.20 2.53 9.40
CA ALA A 82 -1.91 3.21 9.42
C ALA A 82 -1.16 2.98 10.73
N ARG A 83 -1.87 2.98 11.88
CA ARG A 83 -1.24 2.66 13.18
C ARG A 83 -0.76 1.22 13.25
N HIS A 84 -1.48 0.28 12.67
CA HIS A 84 -1.11 -1.13 12.68
C HIS A 84 0.10 -1.43 11.81
N LEU A 85 0.12 -0.89 10.59
CA LEU A 85 1.16 -1.18 9.60
C LEU A 85 2.35 -0.22 9.63
N ALA A 86 2.15 1.00 10.13
CA ALA A 86 3.11 2.10 10.05
C ALA A 86 3.70 2.30 8.64
N PRO A 87 2.85 2.50 7.60
CA PRO A 87 3.34 2.71 6.23
C PRO A 87 4.15 4.01 6.14
N ASP A 88 5.04 4.10 5.15
CA ASP A 88 5.85 5.30 4.94
C ASP A 88 5.03 6.50 4.44
N ALA A 89 3.91 6.23 3.75
CA ALA A 89 2.97 7.25 3.31
C ALA A 89 1.54 6.71 3.16
N VAL A 90 0.57 7.63 3.26
CA VAL A 90 -0.84 7.37 2.98
C VAL A 90 -1.36 8.41 1.99
N LEU A 91 -1.89 7.94 0.87
CA LEU A 91 -2.60 8.70 -0.14
C LEU A 91 -4.09 8.41 0.03
N CYS A 92 -4.80 9.32 0.68
CA CYS A 92 -6.22 9.17 1.00
C CYS A 92 -7.09 10.24 0.33
N SER A 93 -8.39 9.99 0.28
CA SER A 93 -9.36 10.90 -0.31
C SER A 93 -9.53 12.18 0.50
N ARG A 94 -9.70 13.31 -0.20
CA ARG A 94 -9.99 14.63 0.39
C ARG A 94 -11.13 15.30 -0.40
N PRO A 95 -11.90 16.23 0.22
CA PRO A 95 -13.07 16.84 -0.43
C PRO A 95 -12.82 17.48 -1.81
N ARG A 96 -11.61 17.97 -2.07
CA ARG A 96 -11.21 18.58 -3.37
C ARG A 96 -10.22 17.75 -4.17
N ALA A 97 -9.89 16.55 -3.69
CA ALA A 97 -8.94 15.63 -4.30
C ALA A 97 -9.40 14.19 -3.99
N PRO A 98 -10.48 13.72 -4.64
CA PRO A 98 -10.98 12.38 -4.41
C PRO A 98 -9.96 11.34 -4.88
N MET A 99 -9.76 10.29 -4.08
CA MET A 99 -8.83 9.21 -4.39
C MET A 99 -9.51 8.11 -5.21
N LEU A 100 -10.01 8.48 -6.39
CA LEU A 100 -10.77 7.62 -7.29
C LEU A 100 -10.19 7.69 -8.70
N GLY A 101 -10.01 6.55 -9.36
CA GLY A 101 -9.53 6.45 -10.73
C GLY A 101 -8.30 7.33 -11.00
N GLN A 102 -8.45 8.34 -11.87
CA GLN A 102 -7.37 9.27 -12.22
C GLN A 102 -6.77 10.00 -10.99
N GLY A 103 -7.56 10.20 -9.92
CA GLY A 103 -7.06 10.77 -8.68
C GLY A 103 -5.96 9.92 -8.04
N LYS A 104 -6.10 8.59 -8.07
CA LYS A 104 -5.06 7.65 -7.60
C LYS A 104 -3.79 7.74 -8.45
N GLY A 105 -3.93 7.70 -9.78
CA GLY A 105 -2.80 7.82 -10.70
C GLY A 105 -2.01 9.13 -10.51
N TYR A 106 -2.72 10.26 -10.42
CA TYR A 106 -2.09 11.56 -10.16
C TYR A 106 -1.35 11.63 -8.82
N ALA A 107 -1.93 11.07 -7.76
CA ALA A 107 -1.30 11.06 -6.44
C ALA A 107 -0.02 10.22 -6.43
N VAL A 108 -0.04 9.03 -7.05
CA VAL A 108 1.14 8.16 -7.19
C VAL A 108 2.24 8.85 -8.00
N ARG A 109 1.90 9.39 -9.17
CA ARG A 109 2.87 10.10 -10.02
C ARG A 109 3.49 11.30 -9.32
N ALA A 110 2.70 12.05 -8.56
CA ALA A 110 3.18 13.18 -7.78
C ALA A 110 4.17 12.72 -6.69
N LEU A 111 3.86 11.64 -5.98
CA LEU A 111 4.73 11.08 -4.96
C LEU A 111 6.06 10.58 -5.56
N LEU A 112 6.01 9.84 -6.68
CA LEU A 112 7.22 9.33 -7.33
C LEU A 112 8.14 10.46 -7.78
N ARG A 113 7.56 11.54 -8.33
CA ARG A 113 8.29 12.74 -8.72
C ARG A 113 8.94 13.45 -7.52
N ASP A 114 8.18 13.64 -6.44
CA ASP A 114 8.68 14.26 -5.20
C ASP A 114 9.84 13.48 -4.60
N ARG A 115 9.76 12.14 -4.63
CA ARG A 115 10.80 11.26 -4.07
C ARG A 115 11.94 10.95 -5.02
N GLY A 116 11.82 11.28 -6.30
CA GLY A 116 12.81 10.96 -7.33
C GLY A 116 12.94 9.46 -7.59
N ILE A 117 11.84 8.71 -7.46
CA ILE A 117 11.80 7.26 -7.64
C ILE A 117 11.34 6.95 -9.06
N LEU A 118 12.06 6.07 -9.76
CA LEU A 118 11.69 5.65 -11.11
C LEU A 118 10.48 4.70 -11.05
N ALA A 119 9.44 5.03 -11.80
CA ALA A 119 8.23 4.21 -11.95
C ALA A 119 8.55 2.76 -12.34
N ALA A 120 9.57 2.56 -13.19
CA ALA A 120 10.03 1.25 -13.64
C ALA A 120 10.45 0.29 -12.51
N HIS A 121 10.77 0.79 -11.31
CA HIS A 121 11.12 -0.03 -10.14
C HIS A 121 9.97 -0.14 -9.13
N CYS A 122 8.80 0.42 -9.45
CA CYS A 122 7.68 0.52 -8.53
C CYS A 122 6.62 -0.52 -8.82
N TYR A 123 5.82 -0.79 -7.79
CA TYR A 123 4.79 -1.83 -7.76
C TYR A 123 3.45 -1.22 -7.36
N ALA A 124 2.35 -1.73 -7.90
CA ALA A 124 1.02 -1.31 -7.49
C ALA A 124 0.09 -2.52 -7.46
N TYR A 125 -0.70 -2.63 -6.40
CA TYR A 125 -1.64 -3.72 -6.17
C TYR A 125 -3.05 -3.15 -6.13
N ALA A 126 -3.95 -3.67 -6.95
CA ALA A 126 -5.37 -3.29 -6.97
C ALA A 126 -6.26 -4.43 -7.50
N ASP A 127 -7.52 -4.47 -7.07
CA ASP A 127 -8.47 -5.53 -7.40
C ASP A 127 -9.51 -5.14 -8.45
N GLU A 128 -9.74 -3.84 -8.67
CA GLU A 128 -10.80 -3.37 -9.57
C GLU A 128 -10.31 -2.55 -10.77
N ALA A 129 -11.08 -2.61 -11.87
CA ALA A 129 -10.79 -1.85 -13.10
C ALA A 129 -10.72 -0.34 -12.92
N ALA A 130 -11.42 0.20 -11.91
CA ALA A 130 -11.38 1.62 -11.59
C ALA A 130 -9.95 2.11 -11.27
N ASP A 131 -9.08 1.20 -10.81
CA ASP A 131 -7.70 1.47 -10.43
C ASP A 131 -6.68 1.26 -11.55
N LEU A 132 -7.13 1.06 -12.79
CA LEU A 132 -6.24 1.08 -13.95
C LEU A 132 -5.30 2.31 -13.99
N PRO A 133 -5.74 3.54 -13.65
CA PRO A 133 -4.84 4.68 -13.60
C PRO A 133 -3.78 4.60 -12.49
N LEU A 134 -4.03 3.87 -11.40
CA LEU A 134 -3.02 3.56 -10.39
C LEU A 134 -1.99 2.57 -10.94
N LEU A 135 -2.48 1.46 -11.51
CA LEU A 135 -1.65 0.38 -12.04
C LEU A 135 -0.77 0.83 -13.22
N ALA A 136 -1.26 1.77 -14.04
CA ALA A 136 -0.55 2.27 -15.21
C ALA A 136 0.65 3.19 -14.87
N GLU A 137 0.77 3.67 -13.63
CA GLU A 137 1.84 4.61 -13.22
C GLU A 137 3.13 3.90 -12.76
N VAL A 138 3.15 2.56 -12.76
CA VAL A 138 4.27 1.76 -12.25
C VAL A 138 4.76 0.71 -13.25
N GLY A 139 5.99 0.23 -13.05
CA GLY A 139 6.61 -0.80 -13.89
C GLY A 139 6.16 -2.23 -13.58
N HIS A 140 5.69 -2.47 -12.35
CA HIS A 140 5.29 -3.79 -11.87
C HIS A 140 3.85 -3.78 -11.30
N PRO A 141 2.83 -3.59 -12.16
CA PRO A 141 1.43 -3.69 -11.74
C PRO A 141 1.06 -5.14 -11.40
N VAL A 142 0.28 -5.29 -10.32
CA VAL A 142 -0.19 -6.57 -9.80
C VAL A 142 -1.70 -6.53 -9.67
N VAL A 143 -2.37 -7.45 -10.37
CA VAL A 143 -3.81 -7.64 -10.30
C VAL A 143 -4.15 -8.54 -9.11
N VAL A 144 -5.06 -8.11 -8.25
CA VAL A 144 -5.57 -8.91 -7.14
C VAL A 144 -6.97 -9.41 -7.50
N GLY A 145 -7.19 -10.73 -7.44
CA GLY A 145 -8.48 -11.31 -7.79
C GLY A 145 -8.74 -11.43 -9.29
N ASP A 146 -10.02 -11.31 -9.66
CA ASP A 146 -10.55 -11.80 -10.93
C ASP A 146 -11.37 -10.76 -11.71
N ASP A 147 -11.16 -9.46 -11.47
CA ASP A 147 -11.81 -8.42 -12.28
C ASP A 147 -11.53 -8.65 -13.78
N PRO A 148 -12.57 -8.83 -14.62
CA PRO A 148 -12.39 -9.28 -15.99
C PRO A 148 -11.67 -8.25 -16.86
N VAL A 149 -11.69 -6.96 -16.52
CA VAL A 149 -10.92 -5.92 -17.21
C VAL A 149 -9.45 -6.08 -16.86
N LEU A 150 -9.11 -6.15 -15.58
CA LEU A 150 -7.73 -6.34 -15.12
C LEU A 150 -7.13 -7.65 -15.62
N LEU A 151 -7.92 -8.73 -15.64
CA LEU A 151 -7.49 -10.02 -16.21
C LEU A 151 -7.18 -9.93 -17.70
N ARG A 152 -7.88 -9.08 -18.46
CA ARG A 152 -7.51 -8.85 -19.87
C ARG A 152 -6.17 -8.13 -19.98
N HIS A 153 -5.86 -7.20 -19.08
CA HIS A 153 -4.54 -6.56 -19.03
C HIS A 153 -3.45 -7.57 -18.67
N ALA A 154 -3.66 -8.39 -17.64
CA ALA A 154 -2.73 -9.44 -17.24
C ALA A 154 -2.50 -10.48 -18.34
N ARG A 155 -3.54 -10.86 -19.10
CA ARG A 155 -3.40 -11.79 -20.25
C ARG A 155 -2.67 -11.19 -21.46
N ARG A 156 -2.75 -9.87 -21.64
CA ARG A 156 -2.18 -9.16 -22.80
C ARG A 156 -0.74 -8.68 -22.55
N GLY A 157 -0.24 -8.81 -21.33
CA GLY A 157 1.06 -8.26 -20.92
C GLY A 157 1.72 -9.05 -19.79
N VAL A 158 2.62 -8.38 -19.07
CA VAL A 158 3.50 -8.95 -18.01
C VAL A 158 2.99 -8.58 -16.61
N TRP A 159 1.68 -8.33 -16.43
CA TRP A 159 1.16 -7.94 -15.11
C TRP A 159 1.05 -9.19 -14.24
N ASP A 160 1.61 -9.12 -13.04
CA ASP A 160 1.55 -10.20 -12.08
C ASP A 160 0.14 -10.33 -11.48
N ARG A 161 -0.12 -11.47 -10.85
CA ARG A 161 -1.43 -11.77 -10.26
C ARG A 161 -1.31 -12.34 -8.86
N LEU A 162 -2.19 -11.89 -7.98
CA LEU A 162 -2.48 -12.51 -6.70
C LEU A 162 -3.94 -12.99 -6.67
N PRO A 163 -4.26 -14.06 -5.93
CA PRO A 163 -5.65 -14.45 -5.73
C PRO A 163 -6.39 -13.34 -4.98
N GLY A 164 -7.68 -13.20 -5.23
CA GLY A 164 -8.54 -12.28 -4.49
C GLY A 164 -8.90 -12.83 -3.10
N PRO A 165 -9.62 -12.05 -2.28
CA PRO A 165 -10.10 -12.56 -1.01
C PRO A 165 -11.04 -13.73 -1.24
N ALA A 166 -10.96 -14.76 -0.38
CA ALA A 166 -11.87 -15.88 -0.44
C ALA A 166 -13.32 -15.35 -0.39
N PRO A 167 -14.26 -15.96 -1.13
CA PRO A 167 -15.67 -15.63 -0.96
C PRO A 167 -16.00 -15.76 0.53
N HIS A 168 -16.55 -14.72 1.13
CA HIS A 168 -17.06 -14.83 2.49
C HIS A 168 -18.14 -15.92 2.47
N ASP A 169 -17.92 -17.03 3.19
CA ASP A 169 -18.97 -18.00 3.48
C ASP A 169 -20.13 -17.20 4.11
N ARG A 170 -21.24 -17.10 3.37
CA ARG A 170 -22.45 -16.38 3.81
C ARG A 170 -23.17 -17.13 4.91
#